data_AF-A0A316NBQ3-F1
#
_entry.id   AF-A0A316NBQ3-F1
#
_cell.length_a   1.000
_cell.length_b   1.000
_cell.length_c   1.000
_cell.angle_alpha   90.00
_cell.angle_beta   90.00
_cell.angle_gamma   90.00
#
_symmetry.space_group_name_H-M   'P 1'
#
loop_
_entity.id
_entity.type
_entity.pdbx_description
1 polymer ?
#
loop_
_entity_poly.entity_id
_entity_poly.type
_entity_poly.pdbx_seq_one_letter_code
_entity_poly.pdbx_strand_id
1 'polypeptide(L)'
;MKYVRVMDKDISNASGRKFKIGEVNISDEWDPNATTLDTIKGINFSTDESIIRWIKRGDTLYEVELPEDAEVIKCPGTFTPDGIYRTNKIIVKNPIPLTEDVVMDLYKKSNIPDKTYHDVLAILAIKGFENVCMQLIKDRVNSDTIDEFLSDYIAFGKNDIKDNNFGLYEKYKDVLNEMKNNMNTKH
;
A
#
# COMPACT_ATOMS: atom_id res chain seq x y z
N MET A 1 7.31 -11.38 10.76
CA MET A 1 7.55 -10.91 9.39
C MET A 1 7.26 -12.02 8.38
N LYS A 2 6.17 -11.87 7.62
CA LYS A 2 5.86 -12.72 6.46
C LYS A 2 6.03 -11.89 5.19
N TYR A 3 6.58 -12.48 4.14
CA TYR A 3 6.62 -11.83 2.84
C TYR A 3 5.27 -12.00 2.13
N VAL A 4 4.80 -10.91 1.56
CA VAL A 4 3.51 -10.83 0.90
C VAL A 4 3.57 -9.94 -0.34
N ARG A 5 2.60 -10.13 -1.24
CA ARG A 5 2.46 -9.33 -2.44
C ARG A 5 0.98 -9.12 -2.74
N VAL A 6 0.62 -7.94 -3.24
CA VAL A 6 -0.73 -7.64 -3.73
C VAL A 6 -0.73 -7.61 -5.25
N MET A 7 -1.76 -8.20 -5.87
CA MET A 7 -1.96 -8.30 -7.31
C MET A 7 -3.46 -8.21 -7.67
N ASP A 8 -3.78 -7.89 -8.92
CA ASP A 8 -5.13 -7.96 -9.47
C ASP A 8 -5.38 -9.41 -9.92
N LYS A 9 -6.10 -10.19 -9.11
CA LYS A 9 -6.17 -11.65 -9.27
C LYS A 9 -4.75 -12.22 -9.41
N ASP A 10 -4.40 -12.80 -10.56
CA ASP A 10 -3.09 -13.38 -10.87
C ASP A 10 -2.18 -12.46 -11.70
N ILE A 11 -2.49 -11.16 -11.79
CA ILE A 11 -1.78 -10.19 -12.64
C ILE A 11 -1.20 -9.04 -11.80
N SER A 12 0.06 -8.69 -12.06
CA SER A 12 0.71 -7.50 -11.52
C SER A 12 0.11 -6.23 -12.10
N ASN A 13 -0.55 -5.41 -11.29
CA ASN A 13 -1.01 -4.09 -11.72
C ASN A 13 0.13 -3.18 -12.21
N ALA A 14 1.33 -3.34 -11.63
CA ALA A 14 2.48 -2.49 -11.95
C ALA A 14 3.17 -2.84 -13.28
N SER A 15 3.10 -4.10 -13.73
CA SER A 15 3.86 -4.57 -14.89
C SER A 15 3.04 -5.36 -15.92
N GLY A 16 1.77 -5.63 -15.66
CA GLY A 16 0.92 -6.50 -16.50
C GLY A 16 1.34 -7.98 -16.49
N ARG A 17 2.40 -8.35 -15.76
CA ARG A 17 2.89 -9.73 -15.68
C ARG A 17 1.85 -10.63 -15.03
N LYS A 18 1.54 -11.75 -15.68
CA LYS A 18 0.76 -12.85 -15.11
C LYS A 18 1.65 -13.77 -14.27
N PHE A 19 1.16 -14.18 -13.11
CA PHE A 19 1.83 -15.10 -12.20
C PHE A 19 1.19 -16.49 -12.25
N LYS A 20 2.02 -17.51 -12.12
CA LYS A 20 1.59 -18.89 -11.89
C LYS A 20 1.52 -19.13 -10.38
N ILE A 21 0.32 -19.37 -9.85
CA ILE A 21 0.12 -19.55 -8.41
C ILE A 21 0.63 -20.93 -7.97
N GLY A 22 1.43 -20.96 -6.91
CA GLY A 22 2.05 -22.19 -6.38
C GLY A 22 3.28 -22.67 -7.17
N GLU A 23 3.71 -21.94 -8.19
CA GLU A 23 4.89 -22.25 -9.00
C GLU A 23 5.98 -21.18 -8.86
N VAL A 24 7.21 -21.54 -9.26
CA VAL A 24 8.33 -20.58 -9.34
C VAL A 24 8.09 -19.63 -10.51
N ASN A 25 8.00 -18.34 -10.21
CA ASN A 25 7.91 -17.25 -11.17
C ASN A 25 9.25 -16.54 -11.24
N ILE A 26 9.92 -16.60 -12.39
CA ILE A 26 11.25 -16.02 -12.63
C ILE A 26 11.09 -14.70 -13.39
N SER A 27 11.80 -13.65 -12.99
CA SER A 27 11.83 -12.35 -13.66
C SER A 27 12.58 -12.41 -14.99
N ASP A 28 11.99 -11.86 -16.05
CA ASP A 28 12.65 -11.77 -17.37
C ASP A 28 13.65 -10.61 -17.45
N GLU A 29 13.54 -9.64 -16.54
CA GLU A 29 14.33 -8.41 -16.56
C GLU A 29 15.25 -8.26 -15.33
N TRP A 30 15.58 -9.33 -14.61
CA TRP A 30 16.35 -9.18 -13.36
C TRP A 30 17.68 -8.42 -13.55
N ASP A 31 17.84 -7.33 -12.79
CA ASP A 31 19.07 -6.55 -12.70
C ASP A 31 19.35 -6.21 -11.23
N PRO A 32 20.32 -6.86 -10.59
CA PRO A 32 20.64 -6.60 -9.18
C PRO A 32 21.28 -5.22 -8.95
N ASN A 33 21.76 -4.55 -10.00
CA ASN A 33 22.44 -3.26 -9.90
C ASN A 33 21.51 -2.06 -10.15
N ALA A 34 20.23 -2.30 -10.43
CA ALA A 34 19.25 -1.24 -10.65
C ALA A 34 18.91 -0.51 -9.33
N THR A 35 19.39 0.73 -9.19
CA THR A 35 19.33 1.51 -7.93
C THR A 35 18.30 2.64 -7.91
N THR A 36 17.62 2.97 -9.02
CA THR A 36 16.63 4.06 -9.05
C THR A 36 15.21 3.51 -9.20
N LEU A 37 14.24 4.07 -8.46
CA LEU A 37 12.83 3.63 -8.42
C LEU A 37 12.21 3.42 -9.82
N ASP A 38 12.62 4.22 -10.81
CA ASP A 38 12.11 4.15 -12.18
C ASP A 38 12.78 3.05 -13.04
N THR A 39 13.94 2.53 -12.60
CA THR A 39 14.70 1.46 -13.28
C THR A 39 14.66 0.14 -12.52
N ILE A 40 13.96 0.11 -11.38
CA ILE A 40 13.76 -1.06 -10.52
C ILE A 40 13.15 -2.20 -11.38
N LYS A 41 14.00 -3.17 -11.73
CA LYS A 41 13.62 -4.43 -12.40
C LYS A 41 13.57 -5.64 -11.47
N GLY A 42 12.79 -6.66 -11.83
CA GLY A 42 12.56 -7.82 -10.95
C GLY A 42 11.13 -7.90 -10.44
N ILE A 43 10.89 -8.87 -9.56
CA ILE A 43 9.59 -9.06 -8.93
C ILE A 43 9.57 -8.38 -7.57
N ASN A 44 8.66 -7.43 -7.39
CA ASN A 44 8.54 -6.67 -6.14
C ASN A 44 7.66 -7.41 -5.12
N PHE A 45 7.98 -7.30 -3.84
CA PHE A 45 7.11 -7.77 -2.75
C PHE A 45 7.39 -6.95 -1.49
N SER A 46 6.60 -7.16 -0.45
CA SER A 46 6.76 -6.44 0.82
C SER A 46 6.53 -7.38 2.00
N THR A 47 6.50 -6.82 3.19
CA THR A 47 6.17 -7.53 4.43
C THR A 47 4.73 -7.24 4.82
N ASP A 48 4.13 -8.12 5.62
CA ASP A 48 2.81 -7.91 6.20
C ASP A 48 2.70 -6.63 7.07
N GLU A 49 3.84 -6.13 7.57
CA GLU A 49 3.95 -4.88 8.33
C GLU A 49 4.03 -3.62 7.45
N SER A 50 4.33 -3.74 6.15
CA SER A 50 4.48 -2.60 5.23
C SER A 50 3.52 -2.61 4.03
N ILE A 51 2.85 -3.74 3.79
CA ILE A 51 2.05 -3.95 2.57
C ILE A 51 0.84 -3.02 2.45
N ILE A 52 0.34 -2.44 3.55
CA ILE A 52 -0.87 -1.60 3.51
C ILE A 52 -0.71 -0.40 2.57
N ARG A 53 0.49 0.16 2.43
CA ARG A 53 0.78 1.25 1.49
C ARG A 53 0.73 0.83 0.02
N TRP A 54 0.78 -0.48 -0.24
CA TRP A 54 0.86 -1.07 -1.57
C TRP A 54 -0.44 -1.74 -2.02
N ILE A 55 -1.50 -1.75 -1.19
CA ILE A 55 -2.80 -2.34 -1.56
C ILE A 55 -3.46 -1.66 -2.76
N LYS A 56 -3.04 -0.45 -3.13
CA LYS A 56 -3.42 0.19 -4.41
C LYS A 56 -3.07 -0.65 -5.64
N ARG A 57 -2.17 -1.62 -5.52
CA ARG A 57 -1.66 -2.45 -6.63
C ARG A 57 -2.43 -3.74 -6.86
N GLY A 58 -3.59 -3.91 -6.24
CA GLY A 58 -4.44 -5.07 -6.51
C GLY A 58 -5.66 -5.21 -5.62
N ASP A 59 -6.36 -6.32 -5.80
CA ASP A 59 -7.53 -6.73 -5.03
C ASP A 59 -7.28 -8.01 -4.21
N THR A 60 -6.12 -8.65 -4.39
CA THR A 60 -5.80 -9.94 -3.80
C THR A 60 -4.40 -9.93 -3.19
N LEU A 61 -4.29 -10.34 -1.93
CA LEU A 61 -3.05 -10.56 -1.20
C LEU A 61 -2.57 -11.99 -1.39
N TYR A 62 -1.26 -12.17 -1.52
CA TYR A 62 -0.61 -13.46 -1.63
C TYR A 62 0.50 -13.59 -0.61
N GLU A 63 0.68 -14.79 -0.08
CA GLU A 63 1.91 -15.16 0.60
C GLU A 63 3.03 -15.33 -0.43
N VAL A 64 4.23 -14.86 -0.07
CA VAL A 64 5.43 -14.98 -0.88
C VAL A 64 6.39 -15.93 -0.20
N GLU A 65 6.83 -16.94 -0.96
CA GLU A 65 7.92 -17.83 -0.61
C GLU A 65 9.09 -17.59 -1.56
N LEU A 66 10.30 -17.56 -0.99
CA LEU A 66 11.54 -17.36 -1.73
C LEU A 66 12.21 -18.71 -1.97
N PRO A 67 12.44 -19.10 -3.24
CA PRO A 67 13.32 -20.23 -3.54
C PRO A 67 14.72 -20.06 -2.90
N GLU A 68 15.38 -21.17 -2.58
CA GLU A 68 16.67 -21.16 -1.87
C GLU A 68 17.77 -20.37 -2.61
N ASP A 69 17.73 -20.39 -3.95
CA ASP A 69 18.65 -19.67 -4.83
C ASP A 69 18.09 -18.34 -5.36
N ALA A 70 17.09 -17.78 -4.68
CA ALA A 70 16.56 -16.46 -4.99
C ALA A 70 17.52 -15.35 -4.55
N GLU A 71 17.82 -14.43 -5.46
CA GLU A 71 18.55 -13.21 -5.17
C GLU A 71 17.54 -12.18 -4.66
N VAL A 72 17.74 -11.64 -3.45
CA VAL A 72 16.81 -10.69 -2.82
C VAL A 72 17.55 -9.41 -2.47
N ILE A 73 17.01 -8.29 -2.94
CA ILE A 73 17.53 -6.95 -2.64
C ILE A 73 16.45 -6.16 -1.92
N LYS A 74 16.82 -5.60 -0.77
CA LYS A 74 15.99 -4.62 -0.07
C LYS A 74 16.18 -3.26 -0.71
N CYS A 75 15.09 -2.64 -1.13
CA CYS A 75 15.09 -1.29 -1.69
C CYS A 75 14.39 -0.36 -0.70
N PRO A 76 15.13 0.18 0.30
CA PRO A 76 14.55 1.11 1.27
C PRO A 76 13.96 2.33 0.55
N GLY A 77 12.82 2.80 1.03
CA GLY A 77 12.09 3.91 0.44
C GLY A 77 11.80 4.99 1.47
N THR A 78 11.48 6.20 0.99
CA THR A 78 11.04 7.31 1.85
C THR A 78 9.64 7.07 2.43
N PHE A 79 8.81 6.27 1.76
CA PHE A 79 7.42 6.01 2.14
C PHE A 79 7.23 4.74 2.99
N THR A 80 8.25 3.91 3.17
CA THR A 80 8.21 2.72 4.05
C THR A 80 9.65 2.45 4.49
N PRO A 81 9.97 2.31 5.78
CA PRO A 81 11.36 2.19 6.26
C PRO A 81 12.05 0.94 5.69
N ASP A 82 11.27 -0.10 5.38
CA ASP A 82 11.75 -1.28 4.65
C ASP A 82 11.60 -1.19 3.13
N GLY A 83 10.90 -0.16 2.64
CA GLY A 83 10.65 0.07 1.24
C GLY A 83 9.87 -1.07 0.58
N ILE A 84 10.41 -1.56 -0.53
CA ILE A 84 10.00 -2.80 -1.17
C ILE A 84 11.20 -3.75 -1.25
N TYR A 85 10.92 -5.03 -1.34
CA TYR A 85 11.90 -6.03 -1.74
C TYR A 85 11.75 -6.32 -3.22
N ARG A 86 12.87 -6.63 -3.88
CA ARG A 86 12.92 -7.12 -5.26
C ARG A 86 13.69 -8.41 -5.33
N THR A 87 13.31 -9.27 -6.27
CA THR A 87 14.01 -10.54 -6.49
C THR A 87 13.92 -11.03 -7.93
N ASN A 88 14.87 -11.90 -8.29
CA ASN A 88 14.88 -12.63 -9.54
C ASN A 88 13.77 -13.69 -9.62
N LYS A 89 13.31 -14.26 -8.50
CA LYS A 89 12.25 -15.28 -8.51
C LYS A 89 11.48 -15.40 -7.19
N ILE A 90 10.19 -15.70 -7.29
CA ILE A 90 9.32 -16.00 -6.13
C ILE A 90 8.33 -17.12 -6.43
N ILE A 91 7.78 -17.72 -5.37
CA ILE A 91 6.53 -18.47 -5.41
C ILE A 91 5.46 -17.60 -4.73
N VAL A 92 4.35 -17.35 -5.42
CA VAL A 92 3.16 -16.71 -4.84
C VAL A 92 2.11 -17.78 -4.57
N LYS A 93 1.52 -17.78 -3.38
CA LYS A 93 0.54 -18.79 -2.97
C LYS A 93 -0.52 -18.19 -2.06
N ASN A 94 -1.55 -18.98 -1.78
CA ASN A 94 -2.63 -18.63 -0.84
C ASN A 94 -3.28 -17.28 -1.18
N PRO A 95 -4.01 -17.17 -2.31
CA PRO A 95 -4.74 -15.94 -2.65
C PRO A 95 -5.78 -15.61 -1.58
N ILE A 96 -5.71 -14.39 -1.06
CA ILE A 96 -6.62 -13.85 -0.05
C ILE A 96 -7.23 -12.55 -0.62
N PRO A 97 -8.53 -12.51 -0.94
CA PRO A 97 -9.19 -11.29 -1.36
C PRO A 97 -9.06 -10.19 -0.29
N LEU A 98 -8.78 -8.96 -0.72
CA LEU A 98 -8.71 -7.79 0.15
C LEU A 98 -10.12 -7.34 0.54
N THR A 99 -10.62 -7.92 1.63
CA THR A 99 -11.85 -7.50 2.31
C THR A 99 -11.54 -6.46 3.39
N GLU A 100 -12.59 -5.82 3.91
CA GLU A 100 -12.49 -4.86 5.02
C GLU A 100 -11.70 -5.44 6.21
N ASP A 101 -12.01 -6.67 6.61
CA ASP A 101 -11.38 -7.34 7.76
C ASP A 101 -9.90 -7.65 7.51
N VAL A 102 -9.57 -8.10 6.30
CA VAL A 102 -8.17 -8.35 5.91
C VAL A 102 -7.38 -7.05 5.92
N VAL A 103 -7.92 -5.97 5.36
CA VAL A 103 -7.23 -4.67 5.31
C VAL A 103 -7.11 -4.05 6.71
N MET A 104 -8.13 -4.23 7.56
CA MET A 104 -8.08 -3.83 8.98
C MET A 104 -6.99 -4.58 9.75
N ASP A 105 -6.82 -5.88 9.51
CA ASP A 105 -5.74 -6.68 10.10
C ASP A 105 -4.36 -6.20 9.63
N LEU A 106 -4.21 -5.91 8.33
CA LEU A 106 -2.98 -5.31 7.78
C LEU A 106 -2.70 -3.94 8.41
N TYR A 107 -3.72 -3.11 8.62
CA TYR A 107 -3.57 -1.80 9.27
C TYR A 107 -3.07 -1.95 10.71
N LYS A 108 -3.69 -2.83 11.49
CA LYS A 108 -3.28 -3.08 12.88
C LYS A 108 -1.87 -3.63 13.01
N LYS A 109 -1.41 -4.41 12.02
CA LYS A 109 -0.04 -4.94 11.96
C LYS A 109 0.97 -3.93 11.43
N SER A 110 0.51 -2.90 10.72
CA SER A 110 1.42 -2.05 9.98
C SER A 110 2.34 -1.23 10.88
N ASN A 111 3.61 -1.16 10.46
CA ASN A 111 4.68 -0.45 11.16
C ASN A 111 5.44 0.45 10.17
N ILE A 112 4.68 1.31 9.49
CA ILE A 112 5.18 2.31 8.53
C ILE A 112 5.27 3.70 9.20
N PRO A 113 5.99 4.67 8.62
CA PRO A 113 6.14 5.99 9.21
C PRO A 113 4.79 6.71 9.27
N ASP A 114 4.56 7.50 10.31
CA ASP A 114 3.27 8.18 10.53
C ASP A 114 2.82 9.00 9.33
N LYS A 115 3.75 9.74 8.71
CA LYS A 115 3.50 10.54 7.50
C LYS A 115 3.00 9.69 6.31
N THR A 116 3.39 8.42 6.22
CA THR A 116 2.91 7.53 5.15
C THR A 116 1.43 7.20 5.31
N TYR A 117 0.87 7.25 6.52
CA TYR A 117 -0.56 6.99 6.70
C TYR A 117 -1.46 8.04 6.05
N HIS A 118 -0.92 9.22 5.69
CA HIS A 118 -1.66 10.23 4.94
C HIS A 118 -2.02 9.69 3.54
N ASP A 119 -1.02 9.12 2.84
CA ASP A 119 -1.22 8.42 1.57
C ASP A 119 -2.14 7.20 1.74
N VAL A 120 -1.94 6.43 2.81
CA VAL A 120 -2.74 5.22 3.08
C VAL A 120 -4.21 5.57 3.22
N LEU A 121 -4.58 6.67 3.90
CA LEU A 121 -5.97 7.10 4.00
C LEU A 121 -6.59 7.35 2.62
N ALA A 122 -5.86 8.02 1.73
CA ALA A 122 -6.32 8.24 0.35
C ALA A 122 -6.50 6.92 -0.41
N ILE A 123 -5.54 5.99 -0.29
CA ILE A 123 -5.63 4.66 -0.90
C ILE A 123 -6.84 3.89 -0.38
N LEU A 124 -7.07 3.88 0.94
CA LEU A 124 -8.20 3.18 1.56
C LEU A 124 -9.53 3.75 1.08
N ALA A 125 -9.66 5.08 1.04
CA ALA A 125 -10.88 5.74 0.58
C ALA A 125 -11.15 5.47 -0.91
N ILE A 126 -10.11 5.53 -1.75
CA ILE A 126 -10.21 5.23 -3.18
C ILE A 126 -10.57 3.76 -3.44
N LYS A 127 -10.12 2.83 -2.58
CA LYS A 127 -10.43 1.41 -2.68
C LYS A 127 -11.73 0.98 -2.00
N GLY A 128 -12.38 1.88 -1.25
CA GLY A 128 -13.68 1.60 -0.63
C GLY A 128 -13.60 1.03 0.80
N PHE A 129 -12.45 1.09 1.47
CA PHE A 129 -12.25 0.51 2.81
C PHE A 129 -12.65 1.48 3.94
N GLU A 130 -13.95 1.77 4.03
CA GLU A 130 -14.52 2.82 4.89
C GLU A 130 -14.24 2.62 6.38
N ASN A 131 -14.41 1.41 6.92
CA ASN A 131 -14.17 1.15 8.34
C ASN A 131 -12.70 1.32 8.70
N VAL A 132 -11.79 0.96 7.79
CA VAL A 132 -10.36 1.17 7.97
C VAL A 132 -10.02 2.67 7.94
N CYS A 133 -10.63 3.44 7.03
CA CYS A 133 -10.48 4.90 7.01
C CYS A 133 -10.91 5.54 8.33
N MET A 134 -12.08 5.18 8.85
CA MET A 134 -12.58 5.70 10.14
C MET A 134 -11.64 5.39 11.29
N GLN A 135 -11.13 4.15 11.35
CA GLN A 135 -10.19 3.73 12.38
C GLN A 135 -8.87 4.51 12.27
N LEU A 136 -8.33 4.67 11.06
CA LEU A 136 -7.09 5.42 10.83
C LEU A 136 -7.23 6.88 11.28
N ILE A 137 -8.32 7.55 10.90
CA ILE A 137 -8.58 8.94 11.30
C ILE A 137 -8.65 9.04 12.83
N LYS A 138 -9.40 8.15 13.48
CA LYS A 138 -9.54 8.14 14.94
C LYS A 138 -8.20 7.98 15.66
N ASP A 139 -7.32 7.13 15.12
CA ASP A 139 -6.06 6.79 15.78
C ASP A 139 -4.98 7.86 15.56
N ARG A 140 -5.02 8.59 14.43
CA ARG A 140 -3.86 9.37 13.95
C ARG A 140 -4.14 10.84 13.65
N VAL A 141 -5.40 11.26 13.52
CA VAL A 141 -5.76 12.64 13.15
C VAL A 141 -6.21 13.42 14.37
N ASN A 142 -5.50 14.49 14.68
CA ASN A 142 -5.78 15.41 15.79
C ASN A 142 -5.40 16.85 15.42
N SER A 143 -5.48 17.78 16.38
CA SER A 143 -5.18 19.21 16.15
C SER A 143 -3.78 19.46 15.59
N ASP A 144 -2.82 18.62 15.95
CA ASP A 144 -1.41 18.81 15.61
C ASP A 144 -1.11 18.23 14.22
N THR A 145 -1.88 17.24 13.78
CA THR A 145 -1.63 16.49 12.54
C THR A 145 -2.60 16.79 11.41
N ILE A 146 -3.77 17.39 11.69
CA ILE A 146 -4.87 17.55 10.72
C ILE A 146 -4.48 18.35 9.47
N ASP A 147 -3.66 19.40 9.63
CA ASP A 147 -3.25 20.24 8.51
C ASP A 147 -2.36 19.49 7.52
N GLU A 148 -1.38 18.73 8.03
CA GLU A 148 -0.49 17.92 7.20
C GLU A 148 -1.25 16.74 6.58
N PHE A 149 -2.09 16.06 7.36
CA PHE A 149 -2.94 14.96 6.86
C PHE A 149 -3.81 15.39 5.69
N LEU A 150 -4.53 16.51 5.82
CA LEU A 150 -5.42 17.01 4.78
C LEU A 150 -4.63 17.44 3.53
N SER A 151 -3.51 18.12 3.71
CA SER A 151 -2.64 18.53 2.60
C SER A 151 -2.14 17.32 1.81
N ASP A 152 -1.55 16.34 2.49
CA ASP A 152 -0.96 15.15 1.87
C ASP A 152 -2.04 14.26 1.24
N TYR A 153 -3.18 14.09 1.92
CA TYR A 153 -4.35 13.37 1.39
C TYR A 153 -4.82 13.95 0.04
N ILE A 154 -4.98 15.28 -0.03
CA ILE A 154 -5.38 15.98 -1.26
C ILE A 154 -4.30 15.86 -2.35
N ALA A 155 -3.03 16.05 -1.97
CA ALA A 155 -1.92 16.00 -2.91
C ALA A 155 -1.78 14.61 -3.54
N PHE A 156 -1.92 13.55 -2.72
CA PHE A 156 -1.88 12.16 -3.16
C PHE A 156 -3.06 11.84 -4.08
N GLY A 157 -4.29 12.13 -3.62
CA GLY A 157 -5.51 11.82 -4.37
C GLY A 157 -5.51 12.40 -5.79
N LYS A 158 -5.08 13.66 -5.96
CA LYS A 158 -4.99 14.32 -7.29
C LYS A 158 -4.22 13.52 -8.34
N ASN A 159 -3.20 12.76 -7.93
CA ASN A 159 -2.36 11.98 -8.84
C ASN A 159 -2.89 10.56 -9.11
N ASP A 160 -3.81 10.07 -8.27
CA ASP A 160 -4.28 8.67 -8.25
C ASP A 160 -5.79 8.47 -8.47
N ILE A 161 -6.59 9.53 -8.71
CA ILE A 161 -8.06 9.50 -8.96
C ILE A 161 -8.48 8.78 -10.28
N LYS A 162 -7.73 7.79 -10.75
CA LYS A 162 -8.17 6.92 -11.86
C LYS A 162 -9.07 5.75 -11.40
N ASP A 163 -9.31 5.62 -10.10
CA ASP A 163 -9.94 4.47 -9.45
C ASP A 163 -11.42 4.70 -9.03
N ASN A 164 -12.13 3.58 -8.80
CA ASN A 164 -13.59 3.46 -8.85
C ASN A 164 -14.42 4.07 -7.69
N ASN A 165 -13.82 4.63 -6.61
CA ASN A 165 -14.59 5.16 -5.46
C ASN A 165 -14.31 6.65 -5.15
N PHE A 166 -14.40 7.51 -6.16
CA PHE A 166 -14.26 8.96 -5.99
C PHE A 166 -15.20 9.54 -4.92
N GLY A 167 -16.41 8.99 -4.75
CA GLY A 167 -17.37 9.45 -3.74
C GLY A 167 -16.87 9.25 -2.30
N LEU A 168 -16.23 8.13 -1.99
CA LEU A 168 -15.69 7.90 -0.64
C LEU A 168 -14.45 8.77 -0.37
N TYR A 169 -13.64 8.98 -1.42
CA TYR A 169 -12.52 9.91 -1.34
C TYR A 169 -12.99 11.35 -1.01
N GLU A 170 -13.99 11.86 -1.72
CA GLU A 170 -14.54 13.20 -1.44
C GLU A 170 -15.18 13.27 -0.05
N LYS A 171 -15.92 12.23 0.37
CA LYS A 171 -16.46 12.14 1.74
C LYS A 171 -15.37 12.33 2.80
N TYR A 172 -14.25 11.64 2.70
CA TYR A 172 -13.18 11.78 3.70
C TYR A 172 -12.41 13.09 3.57
N LYS A 173 -12.36 13.70 2.38
CA LYS A 173 -11.89 15.07 2.23
C LYS A 173 -12.75 16.04 3.05
N ASP A 174 -14.06 15.89 2.99
CA ASP A 174 -15.01 16.73 3.73
C ASP A 174 -14.91 16.50 5.24
N VAL A 175 -14.81 15.24 5.69
CA VAL A 175 -14.59 14.90 7.11
C VAL A 175 -13.34 15.58 7.66
N LEU A 176 -12.22 15.52 6.94
CA LEU A 176 -10.98 16.17 7.37
C LEU A 176 -11.12 17.71 7.42
N ASN A 177 -11.80 18.32 6.44
CA ASN A 177 -12.08 19.76 6.45
C ASN A 177 -12.96 20.16 7.65
N GLU A 178 -14.01 19.41 7.94
CA GLU A 178 -14.89 19.66 9.09
C GLU A 178 -14.12 19.53 10.41
N MET A 179 -13.30 18.48 10.56
CA MET A 179 -12.44 18.29 11.72
C MET A 179 -11.50 19.49 11.91
N LYS A 180 -10.83 19.93 10.85
CA LYS A 180 -9.96 21.11 10.86
C LYS A 180 -10.70 22.38 11.33
N ASN A 181 -11.87 22.64 10.77
CA ASN A 181 -12.67 23.82 11.13
C ASN A 181 -13.13 23.77 12.59
N ASN A 182 -13.54 22.60 13.08
CA ASN A 182 -13.98 22.39 14.46
C ASN A 182 -12.83 22.49 15.47
N MET A 183 -11.60 22.16 15.07
CA MET A 183 -10.41 22.33 15.89
C MET A 183 -9.97 23.80 15.96
N ASN A 184 -10.06 24.54 14.85
CA ASN A 184 -9.66 25.95 14.77
C ASN A 184 -10.62 26.93 15.45
N THR A 185 -11.88 26.52 15.68
CA THR A 185 -12.92 27.33 16.33
C THR A 185 -12.97 27.19 17.87
N LYS A 186 -12.09 26.36 18.45
CA LYS A 186 -12.00 26.14 19.91
C LYS A 186 -10.95 27.02 20.62
N HIS A 187 -10.47 28.07 19.95
CA HIS A 187 -9.61 29.11 20.52
C HIS A 187 -10.39 30.42 20.69
#